data_AF-A0AAD9IVF0-F1
#
_entry.id   AF-A0AAD9IVF0-F1
#
_cell.length_a   1.000
_cell.length_b   1.000
_cell.length_c   1.000
_cell.angle_alpha   90.00
_cell.angle_beta   90.00
_cell.angle_gamma   90.00
#
_symmetry.space_group_name_H-M   'P 1'
#
loop_
_entity.id
_entity.type
_entity.pdbx_description
1 polymer ?
#
loop_
_entity_poly.entity_id
_entity_poly.type
_entity_poly.pdbx_seq_one_letter_code
_entity_poly.pdbx_strand_id
1 'polypeptide(L)'
;MLRKLRRILKPPFLLVIVLIVLGLYIIVALLELEYVSRNKNLHDNHIPIDDDADISRHPNYNINAFSINKSLLNIIDIREYFPLNESTVNQFVFVTAASDNYLPVVEKSIATVQEFFSGRKIIFFDLNQEESENPVNALCNVEYRKFPFSKYPNFVSNLHAYAWKPLIIVEVLQEYPGLMWFDSSVRFLSNDTRHIFAKVISTDGVLLFNYAGHNTFSVTHPNMFKYLSSDMQRLQETLQYEANIMMFYRTKSISDDILKWWFMCALVEDCFAPTKSYLCKHGFQNSPTKYAGCHRFDQSAINILLANKFNYNYTIYAKHFDNFEEIRRNNIKGYSPRRC
;
A
#
# COMPACT_ATOMS: atom_id res chain seq x y z
N MET A 1 -25.42 -31.97 -31.00
CA MET A 1 -24.66 -31.30 -32.08
C MET A 1 -24.01 -32.29 -33.06
N LEU A 2 -23.23 -33.27 -32.60
CA LEU A 2 -22.56 -34.30 -33.43
C LEU A 2 -23.47 -35.14 -34.36
N ARG A 3 -24.70 -35.44 -33.94
CA ARG A 3 -25.67 -36.18 -34.79
C ARG A 3 -26.20 -35.37 -35.99
N LYS A 4 -26.18 -34.03 -35.94
CA LYS A 4 -26.59 -33.16 -37.06
C LYS A 4 -25.46 -32.94 -38.09
N LEU A 5 -24.19 -32.94 -37.67
CA LEU A 5 -23.03 -32.78 -38.59
C LEU A 5 -22.82 -33.97 -39.54
N ARG A 6 -23.19 -35.19 -39.13
CA ARG A 6 -23.03 -36.42 -39.94
C ARG A 6 -23.82 -36.44 -41.26
N ARG A 7 -24.86 -35.61 -41.39
CA ARG A 7 -25.69 -35.55 -42.62
C ARG A 7 -25.20 -34.54 -43.66
N ILE A 8 -24.23 -33.69 -43.32
CA ILE A 8 -23.81 -32.55 -44.17
C ILE A 8 -22.35 -32.69 -44.64
N LEU A 9 -21.48 -33.36 -43.87
CA LEU A 9 -20.05 -33.49 -44.19
C LEU A 9 -19.73 -34.94 -44.61
N LYS A 10 -19.15 -35.11 -45.80
CA LYS A 10 -18.65 -36.40 -46.28
C LYS A 10 -17.61 -36.96 -45.28
N PRO A 11 -17.52 -38.30 -45.09
CA PRO A 11 -16.68 -38.95 -44.08
C PRO A 11 -15.24 -38.41 -43.94
N PRO A 12 -14.49 -38.05 -45.01
CA PRO A 12 -13.14 -37.49 -44.83
C PRO A 12 -13.13 -36.15 -44.08
N PHE A 13 -14.14 -35.30 -44.23
CA PHE A 13 -14.19 -33.99 -43.56
C PHE A 13 -14.52 -34.09 -42.08
N LEU A 14 -15.37 -35.05 -41.69
CA LEU A 14 -15.68 -35.29 -40.29
C LEU A 14 -14.45 -35.80 -39.53
N LEU A 15 -13.62 -36.63 -40.18
CA LEU A 15 -12.36 -37.11 -39.63
C LEU A 15 -11.38 -35.96 -39.38
N VAL A 16 -11.24 -35.04 -40.35
CA VAL A 16 -10.37 -33.87 -40.23
C VAL A 16 -10.78 -32.97 -39.07
N ILE A 17 -12.09 -32.69 -38.91
CA ILE A 17 -12.57 -31.87 -37.79
C ILE A 17 -12.31 -32.55 -36.44
N VAL A 18 -12.53 -33.85 -36.34
CA VAL A 18 -12.24 -34.61 -35.10
C VAL A 18 -10.74 -34.56 -34.77
N LEU A 19 -9.86 -34.68 -35.77
CA LEU A 19 -8.41 -34.57 -35.57
C LEU A 19 -7.98 -33.17 -35.14
N ILE A 20 -8.59 -32.11 -35.69
CA ILE A 20 -8.30 -30.73 -35.28
C ILE A 20 -8.73 -30.49 -33.83
N VAL A 21 -9.93 -30.95 -33.44
CA VAL A 21 -10.42 -30.78 -32.06
C VAL A 21 -9.57 -31.58 -31.07
N LEU A 22 -9.18 -32.81 -31.42
CA LEU A 22 -8.25 -33.60 -30.61
C LEU A 22 -6.87 -32.92 -30.49
N GLY A 23 -6.36 -32.38 -31.59
CA GLY A 23 -5.10 -31.62 -31.59
C GLY A 23 -5.15 -30.39 -30.68
N LEU A 24 -6.23 -29.61 -30.74
CA LEU A 24 -6.44 -28.46 -29.85
C LEU A 24 -6.54 -28.89 -28.39
N TYR A 25 -7.23 -30.00 -28.10
CA TYR A 25 -7.35 -30.53 -26.74
C TYR A 25 -5.99 -30.99 -26.18
N ILE A 26 -5.16 -31.62 -27.01
CA ILE A 26 -3.80 -32.03 -26.65
C ILE A 26 -2.92 -30.80 -26.39
N ILE A 27 -3.01 -29.76 -27.22
CA ILE A 27 -2.25 -28.51 -27.01
C ILE A 27 -2.63 -27.84 -25.69
N VAL A 28 -3.93 -27.76 -25.37
CA VAL A 28 -4.39 -27.20 -24.10
C VAL A 28 -3.89 -28.03 -22.92
N ALA A 29 -3.97 -29.37 -23.00
CA ALA A 29 -3.46 -30.25 -21.96
C ALA A 29 -1.93 -30.13 -21.77
N LEU A 30 -1.17 -29.95 -22.85
CA LEU A 30 0.27 -29.71 -22.78
C LEU A 30 0.62 -28.35 -22.16
N LEU A 31 -0.17 -27.30 -22.47
CA LEU A 31 -0.02 -25.98 -21.84
C LEU A 31 -0.35 -26.01 -20.34
N GLU A 32 -1.37 -26.77 -19.93
CA GLU A 32 -1.67 -26.99 -18.51
C GLU A 32 -0.56 -27.77 -17.80
N LEU A 33 0.01 -28.80 -18.44
CA LEU A 33 1.14 -29.55 -17.89
C LEU A 33 2.40 -28.69 -17.76
N GLU A 34 2.70 -27.83 -18.74
CA GLU A 34 3.80 -26.85 -18.65
C GLU A 34 3.55 -25.81 -17.56
N TYR A 35 2.32 -25.33 -17.41
CA TYR A 35 1.93 -24.40 -16.35
C TYR A 35 2.10 -25.02 -14.95
N VAL A 36 1.62 -26.25 -14.76
CA VAL A 36 1.79 -27.02 -13.51
C VAL A 36 3.27 -27.33 -13.25
N SER A 37 4.05 -27.66 -14.27
CA SER A 37 5.49 -27.90 -14.16
C SER A 37 6.27 -26.64 -13.74
N ARG A 38 5.95 -25.47 -14.33
CA ARG A 38 6.54 -24.19 -13.89
C ARG A 38 6.16 -23.83 -12.46
N ASN A 39 4.92 -24.06 -12.05
CA ASN A 39 4.46 -23.73 -10.70
C ASN A 39 4.92 -24.73 -9.62
N LYS A 40 5.23 -25.99 -9.96
CA LYS A 40 5.86 -26.93 -9.02
C LYS A 40 7.26 -26.46 -8.57
N ASN A 41 8.01 -25.80 -9.46
CA ASN A 41 9.32 -25.23 -9.13
C ASN A 41 9.26 -23.93 -8.30
N LEU A 42 8.08 -23.36 -8.07
CA LEU A 42 7.87 -22.20 -7.19
C LEU A 42 7.43 -22.59 -5.77
N HIS A 43 6.95 -23.82 -5.55
CA HIS A 43 6.42 -24.27 -4.25
C HIS A 43 7.39 -25.13 -3.42
N ASP A 44 8.53 -25.56 -3.97
CA ASP A 44 9.48 -26.46 -3.27
C ASP A 44 10.71 -25.76 -2.66
N ASN A 45 10.75 -24.42 -2.64
CA ASN A 45 11.72 -23.70 -1.82
C ASN A 45 11.13 -23.44 -0.42
N HIS A 46 11.03 -24.48 0.39
CA HIS A 46 10.95 -24.33 1.84
C HIS A 46 12.26 -23.70 2.33
N ILE A 47 12.25 -22.37 2.50
CA ILE A 47 13.22 -21.69 3.35
C ILE A 47 12.90 -22.16 4.78
N PRO A 48 13.86 -22.74 5.53
CA PRO A 48 13.61 -23.11 6.91
C PRO A 48 13.23 -21.85 7.68
N ILE A 49 12.05 -21.86 8.30
CA ILE A 49 11.66 -20.86 9.29
C ILE A 49 12.50 -21.18 10.51
N ASP A 50 13.57 -20.40 10.68
CA ASP A 50 14.37 -20.38 11.89
C ASP A 50 13.51 -19.72 12.98
N ASP A 51 13.01 -20.52 13.93
CA ASP A 51 12.12 -20.09 15.02
C ASP A 51 12.84 -19.24 16.09
N ASP A 52 14.13 -18.91 15.89
CA ASP A 52 14.90 -17.96 16.68
C ASP A 52 15.31 -16.74 15.83
N ALA A 53 14.33 -15.91 15.45
CA ALA A 53 14.61 -14.62 14.82
C ALA A 53 15.23 -13.64 15.82
N ASP A 54 16.56 -13.74 15.98
CA ASP A 54 17.39 -12.69 16.55
C ASP A 54 17.12 -11.37 15.79
N ILE A 55 16.46 -10.44 16.48
CA ILE A 55 16.06 -9.10 16.03
C ILE A 55 17.26 -8.27 15.51
N SER A 56 18.49 -8.74 15.71
CA SER A 56 19.72 -8.13 15.21
C SER A 56 20.01 -8.33 13.71
N ARG A 57 19.24 -9.14 12.97
CA ARG A 57 19.55 -9.49 11.55
C ARG A 57 18.46 -9.19 10.52
N HIS A 58 17.88 -8.00 10.52
CA HIS A 58 17.51 -7.42 9.22
C HIS A 58 18.80 -6.84 8.61
N PRO A 59 19.37 -7.41 7.53
CA PRO A 59 20.70 -7.02 7.05
C PRO A 59 20.78 -5.55 6.58
N ASN A 60 19.64 -4.85 6.51
CA ASN A 60 19.52 -3.51 5.95
C ASN A 60 19.10 -2.43 6.96
N TYR A 61 18.78 -2.73 8.23
CA TYR A 61 18.22 -1.73 9.14
C TYR A 61 19.02 -1.58 10.44
N ASN A 62 19.38 -0.34 10.77
CA ASN A 62 20.21 -0.05 11.93
C ASN A 62 19.35 0.19 13.17
N ILE A 63 19.02 -0.87 13.91
CA ILE A 63 18.21 -0.76 15.13
C ILE A 63 18.85 0.19 16.17
N ASN A 64 20.18 0.23 16.23
CA ASN A 64 20.93 1.08 17.17
C ASN A 64 20.86 2.57 16.81
N ALA A 65 20.47 2.91 15.58
CA ALA A 65 20.24 4.31 15.21
C ALA A 65 18.93 4.86 15.83
N PHE A 66 17.99 3.99 16.22
CA PHE A 66 16.70 4.42 16.76
C PHE A 66 16.74 4.60 18.28
N SER A 67 16.81 5.85 18.74
CA SER A 67 16.60 6.20 20.14
C SER A 67 15.11 6.46 20.42
N ILE A 68 14.32 5.39 20.59
CA ILE A 68 12.85 5.46 20.76
C ILE A 68 12.46 5.13 22.21
N ASN A 69 11.47 5.85 22.75
CA ASN A 69 10.90 5.52 24.05
C ASN A 69 10.26 4.13 24.04
N LYS A 70 10.63 3.28 25.00
CA LYS A 70 10.13 1.89 25.11
C LYS A 70 8.59 1.81 25.16
N SER A 71 7.91 2.80 25.73
CA SER A 71 6.43 2.83 25.75
C SER A 71 5.81 2.91 24.36
N LEU A 72 6.48 3.58 23.41
CA LEU A 72 6.04 3.69 22.01
C LEU A 72 6.33 2.40 21.22
N LEU A 73 7.34 1.63 21.62
CA LEU A 73 7.63 0.32 21.00
C LEU A 73 6.52 -0.71 21.29
N ASN A 74 5.75 -0.54 22.37
CA ASN A 74 4.60 -1.41 22.63
C ASN A 74 3.45 -1.21 21.63
N ILE A 75 3.40 -0.08 20.92
CA ILE A 75 2.36 0.21 19.92
C ILE A 75 2.59 -0.63 18.64
N ILE A 76 3.84 -0.97 18.33
CA ILE A 76 4.21 -1.81 17.18
C ILE A 76 4.25 -3.30 17.49
N ASP A 77 4.07 -3.69 18.75
CA ASP A 77 4.07 -5.10 19.16
C ASP A 77 2.73 -5.74 18.76
N ILE A 78 2.66 -6.21 17.51
CA ILE A 78 1.46 -6.87 16.96
C ILE A 78 1.34 -8.24 17.63
N ARG A 79 0.32 -8.36 18.47
CA ARG A 79 0.10 -9.56 19.31
C ARG A 79 -0.42 -10.76 18.52
N GLU A 80 -1.13 -10.50 17.43
CA GLU A 80 -1.78 -11.53 16.64
C GLU A 80 -1.73 -11.16 15.15
N TYR A 81 -1.10 -12.01 14.36
CA TYR A 81 -1.04 -11.86 12.90
C TYR A 81 -2.30 -12.41 12.24
N PHE A 82 -2.67 -11.79 11.12
CA PHE A 82 -3.87 -12.17 10.38
C PHE A 82 -3.53 -13.00 9.13
N PRO A 83 -4.18 -14.16 8.90
CA PRO A 83 -4.00 -14.94 7.68
C PRO A 83 -4.75 -14.29 6.50
N LEU A 84 -3.99 -13.83 5.49
CA LEU A 84 -4.54 -13.19 4.31
C LEU A 84 -4.75 -14.18 3.15
N ASN A 85 -5.98 -14.27 2.65
CA ASN A 85 -6.37 -15.06 1.49
C ASN A 85 -7.68 -14.53 0.89
N GLU A 86 -8.19 -15.19 -0.15
CA GLU A 86 -9.42 -14.78 -0.87
C GLU A 86 -10.66 -14.64 0.03
N SER A 87 -10.77 -15.45 1.08
CA SER A 87 -11.91 -15.39 2.02
C SER A 87 -11.78 -14.28 3.05
N THR A 88 -10.55 -13.81 3.32
CA THR A 88 -10.26 -12.86 4.39
C THR A 88 -9.89 -11.46 3.89
N VAL A 89 -9.53 -11.29 2.61
CA VAL A 89 -9.14 -10.02 1.97
C VAL A 89 -10.23 -8.94 1.96
N ASN A 90 -11.48 -9.28 2.31
CA ASN A 90 -12.54 -8.27 2.46
C ASN A 90 -12.62 -7.67 3.87
N GLN A 91 -11.83 -8.20 4.82
CA GLN A 91 -11.79 -7.77 6.22
C GLN A 91 -10.81 -6.60 6.39
N PHE A 92 -11.25 -5.40 5.98
CA PHE A 92 -10.48 -4.17 6.16
C PHE A 92 -11.39 -2.97 6.42
N VAL A 93 -10.81 -1.91 6.96
CA VAL A 93 -11.49 -0.61 7.14
C VAL A 93 -10.89 0.48 6.25
N PHE A 94 -11.70 1.47 5.90
CA PHE A 94 -11.20 2.67 5.23
C PHE A 94 -10.63 3.64 6.26
N VAL A 95 -9.47 4.22 6.00
CA VAL A 95 -8.83 5.15 6.94
C VAL A 95 -8.36 6.41 6.22
N THR A 96 -8.69 7.57 6.78
CA THR A 96 -8.25 8.87 6.28
C THR A 96 -8.00 9.83 7.45
N ALA A 97 -7.32 10.93 7.17
CA ALA A 97 -7.04 11.97 8.15
C ALA A 97 -7.00 13.35 7.49
N ALA A 98 -7.38 14.38 8.23
CA ALA A 98 -7.33 15.76 7.75
C ALA A 98 -7.26 16.75 8.92
N SER A 99 -6.67 17.92 8.66
CA SER A 99 -6.88 19.13 9.46
C SER A 99 -7.97 20.01 8.83
N ASP A 100 -8.36 21.08 9.51
CA ASP A 100 -9.44 21.98 9.10
C ASP A 100 -9.28 22.52 7.68
N ASN A 101 -8.04 22.82 7.28
CA ASN A 101 -7.71 23.31 5.93
C ASN A 101 -8.11 22.34 4.81
N TYR A 102 -8.29 21.06 5.11
CA TYR A 102 -8.65 20.02 4.15
C TYR A 102 -10.05 19.46 4.36
N LEU A 103 -10.84 19.97 5.31
CA LEU A 103 -12.20 19.50 5.59
C LEU A 103 -13.12 19.46 4.35
N PRO A 104 -13.21 20.53 3.54
CA PRO A 104 -14.06 20.49 2.35
C PRO A 104 -13.64 19.41 1.34
N VAL A 105 -12.36 19.04 1.32
CA VAL A 105 -11.80 18.07 0.38
C VAL A 105 -11.99 16.65 0.91
N VAL A 106 -11.74 16.40 2.20
CA VAL A 106 -11.90 15.08 2.81
C VAL A 106 -13.37 14.66 2.88
N GLU A 107 -14.30 15.59 3.12
CA GLU A 107 -15.74 15.28 3.12
C GLU A 107 -16.20 14.71 1.77
N LYS A 108 -15.65 15.20 0.66
CA LYS A 108 -15.93 14.64 -0.67
C LYS A 108 -15.31 13.26 -0.86
N SER A 109 -14.12 13.04 -0.30
CA SER A 109 -13.49 11.72 -0.31
C SER A 109 -14.34 10.69 0.43
N ILE A 110 -14.74 11.03 1.67
CA ILE A 110 -15.67 10.23 2.48
C ILE A 110 -16.96 9.96 1.74
N ALA A 111 -17.54 10.97 1.07
CA ALA A 111 -18.74 10.80 0.26
C ALA A 111 -18.56 9.76 -0.85
N THR A 112 -17.42 9.74 -1.55
CA THR A 112 -17.16 8.70 -2.57
C THR A 112 -17.04 7.30 -1.97
N VAL A 113 -16.44 7.15 -0.78
CA VAL A 113 -16.44 5.85 -0.07
C VAL A 113 -17.87 5.44 0.27
N GLN A 114 -18.68 6.36 0.82
CA GLN A 114 -20.08 6.09 1.17
C GLN A 114 -20.94 5.73 -0.05
N GLU A 115 -20.61 6.22 -1.24
CA GLU A 115 -21.32 5.92 -2.49
C GLU A 115 -20.93 4.56 -3.06
N PHE A 116 -19.64 4.31 -3.29
CA PHE A 116 -19.17 3.09 -3.94
C PHE A 116 -19.07 1.89 -2.99
N PHE A 117 -18.81 2.15 -1.70
CA PHE A 117 -18.62 1.15 -0.65
C PHE A 117 -19.66 1.31 0.47
N SER A 118 -20.94 1.34 0.10
CA SER A 118 -22.05 1.60 1.04
C SER A 118 -22.01 0.69 2.28
N GLY A 119 -22.17 1.30 3.46
CA GLY A 119 -22.17 0.60 4.75
C GLY A 119 -20.79 0.22 5.28
N ARG A 120 -19.70 0.46 4.53
CA ARG A 120 -18.35 0.20 5.02
C ARG A 120 -17.92 1.26 6.04
N LYS A 121 -17.19 0.79 7.05
CA LYS A 121 -16.64 1.62 8.12
C LYS A 121 -15.49 2.47 7.61
N ILE A 122 -15.50 3.74 8.01
CA ILE A 122 -14.46 4.74 7.74
C ILE A 122 -13.96 5.22 9.09
N ILE A 123 -12.64 5.17 9.32
CA ILE A 123 -12.01 5.78 10.49
C ILE A 123 -11.38 7.09 10.02
N PHE A 124 -11.85 8.19 10.60
CA PHE A 124 -11.34 9.53 10.33
C PHE A 124 -10.49 10.00 11.51
N PHE A 125 -9.25 10.38 11.24
CA PHE A 125 -8.39 11.03 12.23
C PHE A 125 -8.36 12.55 12.03
N ASP A 126 -8.74 13.28 13.06
CA ASP A 126 -8.60 14.72 13.16
C ASP A 126 -7.15 15.09 13.49
N LEU A 127 -6.53 15.86 12.59
CA LEU A 127 -5.14 16.34 12.69
C LEU A 127 -5.03 17.79 13.20
N ASN A 128 -6.12 18.39 13.66
CA ASN A 128 -6.04 19.69 14.33
C ASN A 128 -5.38 19.51 15.70
N GLN A 129 -4.58 20.49 16.13
CA GLN A 129 -3.95 20.44 17.46
C GLN A 129 -4.89 20.93 18.57
N GLU A 130 -5.74 21.91 18.24
CA GLU A 130 -6.75 22.43 19.15
C GLU A 130 -8.02 21.57 19.10
N GLU A 131 -8.76 21.52 20.21
CA GLU A 131 -10.06 20.86 20.24
C GLU A 131 -11.12 21.77 19.61
N SER A 132 -11.82 21.24 18.62
CA SER A 132 -12.94 21.92 17.95
C SER A 132 -13.99 20.88 17.55
N GLU A 133 -15.24 21.33 17.42
CA GLU A 133 -16.28 20.50 16.81
C GLU A 133 -15.94 20.26 15.34
N ASN A 134 -15.81 18.98 14.98
CA ASN A 134 -15.52 18.60 13.61
C ASN A 134 -16.80 18.06 12.94
N PRO A 135 -17.27 18.67 11.82
CA PRO A 135 -18.51 18.25 11.15
C PRO A 135 -18.45 16.80 10.64
N VAL A 136 -17.24 16.23 10.48
CA VAL A 136 -17.04 14.83 10.09
C VAL A 136 -17.63 13.85 11.12
N ASN A 137 -17.73 14.24 12.40
CA ASN A 137 -18.30 13.41 13.45
C ASN A 137 -19.81 13.11 13.24
N ALA A 138 -20.51 13.92 12.44
CA ALA A 138 -21.92 13.70 12.10
C ALA A 138 -22.13 12.86 10.83
N LEU A 139 -21.07 12.32 10.22
CA LEU A 139 -21.16 11.56 8.97
C LEU A 139 -21.46 10.08 9.20
N CYS A 140 -22.29 9.50 8.34
CA CYS A 140 -22.65 8.09 8.39
C CYS A 140 -21.44 7.17 8.23
N ASN A 141 -21.40 6.10 9.04
CA ASN A 141 -20.35 5.07 9.01
C ASN A 141 -18.93 5.61 9.25
N VAL A 142 -18.80 6.82 9.80
CA VAL A 142 -17.53 7.42 10.17
C VAL A 142 -17.32 7.28 11.67
N GLU A 143 -16.20 6.68 12.06
CA GLU A 143 -15.67 6.75 13.41
C GLU A 143 -14.66 7.90 13.49
N TYR A 144 -14.98 8.90 14.30
CA TYR A 144 -14.12 10.05 14.55
C TYR A 144 -13.07 9.73 15.63
N ARG A 145 -11.79 10.02 15.36
CA ARG A 145 -10.68 9.91 16.31
C ARG A 145 -9.84 11.19 16.30
N LYS A 146 -9.51 11.73 17.47
CA LYS A 146 -8.53 12.81 17.59
C LYS A 146 -7.12 12.23 17.58
N PHE A 147 -6.21 12.75 16.75
CA PHE A 147 -4.82 12.29 16.76
C PHE A 147 -4.07 12.87 17.99
N PRO A 148 -3.51 12.01 18.87
CA PRO A 148 -2.94 12.47 20.14
C PRO A 148 -1.49 12.92 19.98
N PHE A 149 -1.25 14.09 19.37
CA PHE A 149 0.11 14.61 19.12
C PHE A 149 1.01 14.63 20.36
N SER A 150 0.45 14.89 21.54
CA SER A 150 1.18 14.92 22.82
C SER A 150 1.83 13.59 23.23
N LYS A 151 1.42 12.46 22.62
CA LYS A 151 2.05 11.15 22.84
C LYS A 151 3.34 10.94 22.04
N TYR A 152 3.57 11.76 21.02
CA TYR A 152 4.62 11.56 20.02
C TYR A 152 5.66 12.68 20.06
N PRO A 153 6.86 12.49 19.46
CA PRO A 153 7.87 13.53 19.37
C PRO A 153 7.33 14.81 18.71
N ASN A 154 7.78 15.98 19.18
CA ASN A 154 7.23 17.28 18.78
C ASN A 154 7.20 17.52 17.26
N PHE A 155 8.14 16.96 16.49
CA PHE A 155 8.17 17.13 15.04
C PHE A 155 7.00 16.45 14.32
N VAL A 156 6.33 15.46 14.94
CA VAL A 156 5.15 14.79 14.37
C VAL A 156 3.99 15.76 14.17
N SER A 157 3.92 16.81 14.98
CA SER A 157 2.95 17.91 14.86
C SER A 157 3.14 18.76 13.60
N ASN A 158 4.28 18.64 12.90
CA ASN A 158 4.48 19.22 11.59
C ASN A 158 3.74 18.38 10.53
N LEU A 159 2.51 18.77 10.20
CA LEU A 159 1.67 18.02 9.27
C LEU A 159 2.30 17.85 7.88
N HIS A 160 3.19 18.75 7.44
CA HIS A 160 3.91 18.65 6.16
C HIS A 160 4.94 17.52 6.12
N ALA A 161 5.34 16.99 7.27
CA ALA A 161 6.25 15.84 7.36
C ALA A 161 5.51 14.50 7.27
N TYR A 162 4.17 14.48 7.38
CA TYR A 162 3.35 13.26 7.31
C TYR A 162 3.73 12.13 8.29
N ALA A 163 4.53 12.42 9.32
CA ALA A 163 4.99 11.44 10.30
C ALA A 163 3.84 10.84 11.13
N TRP A 164 2.69 11.52 11.20
CA TRP A 164 1.48 11.00 11.84
C TRP A 164 0.85 9.82 11.07
N LYS A 165 1.08 9.69 9.76
CA LYS A 165 0.40 8.67 8.91
C LYS A 165 0.81 7.24 9.25
N PRO A 166 2.11 6.89 9.35
CA PRO A 166 2.51 5.53 9.76
C PRO A 166 2.03 5.18 11.17
N LEU A 167 1.99 6.18 12.07
CA LEU A 167 1.53 6.00 13.45
C LEU A 167 0.05 5.61 13.48
N ILE A 168 -0.79 6.32 12.72
CA ILE A 168 -2.21 5.97 12.55
C ILE A 168 -2.39 4.59 11.94
N ILE A 169 -1.65 4.28 10.86
CA ILE A 169 -1.78 2.99 10.16
C ILE A 169 -1.48 1.83 11.10
N VAL A 170 -0.39 1.91 11.88
CA VAL A 170 -0.07 0.87 12.87
C VAL A 170 -1.12 0.80 13.98
N GLU A 171 -1.57 1.94 14.52
CA GLU A 171 -2.61 1.97 15.55
C GLU A 171 -3.88 1.25 15.10
N VAL A 172 -4.36 1.54 13.89
CA VAL A 172 -5.56 0.89 13.34
C VAL A 172 -5.33 -0.60 13.10
N LEU A 173 -4.14 -1.02 12.65
CA LEU A 173 -3.84 -2.42 12.41
C LEU A 173 -3.71 -3.26 13.70
N GLN A 174 -3.63 -2.65 14.87
CA GLN A 174 -3.79 -3.35 16.15
C GLN A 174 -5.24 -3.82 16.37
N GLU A 175 -6.21 -3.13 15.78
CA GLU A 175 -7.64 -3.40 15.96
C GLU A 175 -8.25 -4.15 14.78
N TYR A 176 -7.75 -3.92 13.56
CA TYR A 176 -8.33 -4.43 12.32
C TYR A 176 -7.36 -5.32 11.56
N PRO A 177 -7.84 -6.38 10.87
CA PRO A 177 -6.99 -7.23 10.03
C PRO A 177 -6.25 -6.50 8.91
N GLY A 178 -6.91 -5.51 8.32
CA GLY A 178 -6.34 -4.68 7.27
C GLY A 178 -7.00 -3.31 7.19
N LEU A 179 -6.40 -2.43 6.40
CA LEU A 179 -6.94 -1.12 6.09
C LEU A 179 -6.62 -0.71 4.65
N MET A 180 -7.48 0.15 4.12
CA MET A 180 -7.21 0.96 2.93
C MET A 180 -7.05 2.41 3.37
N TRP A 181 -5.80 2.89 3.35
CA TRP A 181 -5.49 4.30 3.55
C TRP A 181 -5.89 5.09 2.32
N PHE A 182 -6.45 6.29 2.54
CA PHE A 182 -6.65 7.27 1.48
C PHE A 182 -6.48 8.70 2.01
N ASP A 183 -5.67 9.50 1.34
CA ASP A 183 -5.51 10.93 1.64
C ASP A 183 -6.80 11.69 1.31
N SER A 184 -6.99 12.86 1.95
CA SER A 184 -8.17 13.72 1.75
C SER A 184 -8.49 14.03 0.28
N SER A 185 -7.47 14.05 -0.58
CA SER A 185 -7.61 14.35 -2.01
C SER A 185 -8.04 13.16 -2.88
N VAL A 186 -8.09 11.93 -2.36
CA VAL A 186 -8.49 10.75 -3.14
C VAL A 186 -10.00 10.77 -3.39
N ARG A 187 -10.45 10.37 -4.58
CA ARG A 187 -11.86 10.13 -4.92
C ARG A 187 -11.98 8.72 -5.47
N PHE A 188 -12.85 7.91 -4.90
CA PHE A 188 -13.18 6.61 -5.46
C PHE A 188 -14.16 6.78 -6.62
N LEU A 189 -13.99 5.99 -7.67
CA LEU A 189 -14.78 6.00 -8.91
C LEU A 189 -15.45 4.65 -9.18
N SER A 190 -15.08 3.62 -8.42
CA SER A 190 -15.57 2.25 -8.59
C SER A 190 -15.46 1.47 -7.28
N ASN A 191 -16.20 0.36 -7.20
CA ASN A 191 -16.09 -0.64 -6.14
C ASN A 191 -15.50 -1.98 -6.62
N ASP A 192 -15.03 -2.05 -7.87
CA ASP A 192 -14.38 -3.25 -8.40
C ASP A 192 -13.00 -3.43 -7.76
N THR A 193 -12.96 -4.31 -6.76
CA THR A 193 -11.78 -4.60 -5.95
C THR A 193 -11.11 -5.92 -6.34
N ARG A 194 -11.62 -6.65 -7.34
CA ARG A 194 -11.15 -8.02 -7.66
C ARG A 194 -9.65 -8.06 -7.95
N HIS A 195 -9.18 -7.16 -8.81
CA HIS A 195 -7.76 -7.10 -9.18
C HIS A 195 -6.89 -6.49 -8.08
N ILE A 196 -7.46 -5.63 -7.23
CA ILE A 196 -6.79 -5.05 -6.07
C ILE A 196 -6.55 -6.13 -5.03
N PHE A 197 -7.57 -6.94 -4.73
CA PHE A 197 -7.48 -8.05 -3.78
C PHE A 197 -6.53 -9.14 -4.24
N ALA A 198 -6.61 -9.56 -5.51
CA ALA A 198 -5.64 -10.52 -6.05
C ALA A 198 -4.19 -10.01 -5.88
N LYS A 199 -3.99 -8.69 -6.09
CA LYS A 199 -2.68 -8.07 -5.97
C LYS A 199 -2.19 -8.01 -4.53
N VAL A 200 -3.01 -7.54 -3.59
CA VAL A 200 -2.62 -7.42 -2.17
C VAL A 200 -2.43 -8.79 -1.51
N ILE A 201 -3.14 -9.83 -1.95
CA ILE A 201 -2.88 -11.21 -1.51
C ILE A 201 -1.50 -11.66 -2.02
N SER A 202 -1.16 -11.40 -3.28
CA SER A 202 0.13 -11.82 -3.87
C SER A 202 1.37 -11.18 -3.22
N THR A 203 1.19 -10.09 -2.49
CA THR A 203 2.24 -9.36 -1.77
C THR A 203 2.24 -9.65 -0.28
N ASP A 204 1.37 -10.58 0.15
CA ASP A 204 1.11 -10.90 1.55
C ASP A 204 0.64 -9.69 2.37
N GLY A 205 -0.05 -8.73 1.74
CA GLY A 205 -0.79 -7.71 2.47
C GLY A 205 -0.40 -6.26 2.23
N VAL A 206 0.34 -5.91 1.17
CA VAL A 206 0.68 -4.51 0.89
C VAL A 206 0.49 -4.10 -0.57
N LEU A 207 -0.05 -2.92 -0.82
CA LEU A 207 -0.23 -2.40 -2.17
C LEU A 207 -0.16 -0.87 -2.22
N LEU A 208 0.65 -0.35 -3.14
CA LEU A 208 0.66 1.06 -3.57
C LEU A 208 0.03 1.20 -4.96
N PHE A 209 -0.60 2.33 -5.25
CA PHE A 209 -1.39 2.46 -6.48
C PHE A 209 -0.67 3.28 -7.56
N ASN A 210 -0.28 4.51 -7.22
CA ASN A 210 0.06 5.52 -8.24
C ASN A 210 1.56 5.77 -8.36
N TYR A 211 2.07 5.83 -9.58
CA TYR A 211 3.46 6.21 -9.83
C TYR A 211 3.64 7.72 -9.58
N ALA A 212 4.66 8.09 -8.80
CA ALA A 212 4.89 9.47 -8.41
C ALA A 212 5.64 10.32 -9.45
N GLY A 213 6.02 9.75 -10.61
CA GLY A 213 6.70 10.48 -11.68
C GLY A 213 8.23 10.59 -11.53
N HIS A 214 8.83 9.90 -10.56
CA HIS A 214 10.27 9.91 -10.30
C HIS A 214 10.75 8.69 -9.51
N ASN A 215 12.06 8.47 -9.44
CA ASN A 215 12.70 7.36 -8.74
C ASN A 215 12.85 7.63 -7.25
N THR A 216 12.89 6.56 -6.43
CA THR A 216 12.94 6.64 -4.96
C THR A 216 14.21 7.33 -4.47
N PHE A 217 15.36 7.04 -5.09
CA PHE A 217 16.64 7.65 -4.72
C PHE A 217 16.63 9.18 -4.88
N SER A 218 16.08 9.69 -6.00
CA SER A 218 16.14 11.12 -6.33
C SER A 218 15.48 12.03 -5.31
N VAL A 219 14.52 11.54 -4.54
CA VAL A 219 13.73 12.37 -3.62
C VAL A 219 13.80 11.86 -2.18
N THR A 220 14.83 11.08 -1.87
CA THR A 220 15.13 10.60 -0.53
C THR A 220 16.37 11.32 0.00
N HIS A 221 16.23 12.00 1.14
CA HIS A 221 17.37 12.67 1.76
C HIS A 221 18.38 11.64 2.29
N PRO A 222 19.70 11.82 2.10
CA PRO A 222 20.71 10.83 2.48
C PRO A 222 20.67 10.36 3.94
N ASN A 223 20.25 11.23 4.87
CA ASN A 223 20.13 10.85 6.29
C ASN A 223 19.14 9.70 6.54
N MET A 224 18.07 9.55 5.75
CA MET A 224 17.12 8.45 5.93
C MET A 224 17.80 7.09 5.75
N PHE A 225 18.79 6.99 4.87
CA PHE A 225 19.53 5.74 4.63
C PHE A 225 20.45 5.30 5.78
N LYS A 226 20.74 6.19 6.73
CA LYS A 226 21.44 5.82 7.98
C LYS A 226 20.59 4.93 8.88
N TYR A 227 19.26 5.00 8.72
CA TYR A 227 18.26 4.25 9.47
C TYR A 227 17.69 3.11 8.63
N LEU A 228 17.29 3.43 7.39
CA LEU A 228 16.73 2.51 6.41
C LEU A 228 17.76 2.26 5.30
N SER A 229 18.79 1.45 5.57
CA SER A 229 19.83 1.18 4.58
C SER A 229 19.27 0.39 3.39
N SER A 230 19.86 0.60 2.22
CA SER A 230 19.39 0.07 0.95
C SER A 230 20.51 0.11 -0.09
N ASP A 231 20.32 -0.61 -1.19
CA ASP A 231 21.19 -0.57 -2.36
C ASP A 231 20.87 0.67 -3.19
N MET A 232 21.75 1.67 -3.10
CA MET A 232 21.56 2.95 -3.78
C MET A 232 21.52 2.82 -5.30
N GLN A 233 22.31 1.91 -5.89
CA GLN A 233 22.33 1.74 -7.34
C GLN A 233 20.99 1.18 -7.83
N ARG A 234 20.42 0.26 -7.08
CA ARG A 234 19.11 -0.30 -7.42
C ARG A 234 17.97 0.68 -7.14
N LEU A 235 18.06 1.49 -6.08
CA LEU A 235 17.08 2.57 -5.83
C LEU A 235 17.12 3.67 -6.88
N GLN A 236 18.27 3.91 -7.51
CA GLN A 236 18.38 4.82 -8.65
C GLN A 236 17.54 4.35 -9.83
N GLU A 237 17.28 3.05 -9.95
CA GLU A 237 16.45 2.44 -11.01
C GLU A 237 15.02 2.12 -10.54
N THR A 238 14.76 2.19 -9.23
CA THR A 238 13.46 1.87 -8.65
C THR A 238 12.54 3.09 -8.65
N LEU A 239 11.40 2.96 -9.34
CA LEU A 239 10.36 3.99 -9.36
C LEU A 239 9.76 4.20 -7.96
N GLN A 240 9.43 5.45 -7.64
CA GLN A 240 8.71 5.77 -6.41
C GLN A 240 7.21 5.85 -6.66
N TYR A 241 6.43 5.26 -5.77
CA TYR A 241 4.98 5.30 -5.78
C TYR A 241 4.44 6.25 -4.71
N GLU A 242 3.28 6.83 -4.96
CA GLU A 242 2.60 7.77 -4.07
C GLU A 242 2.10 7.05 -2.80
N ALA A 243 2.15 7.76 -1.68
CA ALA A 243 1.61 7.30 -0.39
C ALA A 243 0.20 7.87 -0.10
N ASN A 244 -0.57 8.16 -1.14
CA ASN A 244 -1.89 8.78 -1.04
C ASN A 244 -3.04 7.79 -0.98
N ILE A 245 -2.91 6.61 -1.58
CA ILE A 245 -3.83 5.49 -1.43
C ILE A 245 -3.00 4.21 -1.32
N MET A 246 -3.25 3.44 -0.27
CA MET A 246 -2.45 2.25 0.06
C MET A 246 -3.33 1.20 0.73
N MET A 247 -3.00 -0.07 0.56
CA MET A 247 -3.58 -1.15 1.38
C MET A 247 -2.50 -1.81 2.23
N PHE A 248 -2.88 -2.12 3.48
CA PHE A 248 -2.05 -2.86 4.41
C PHE A 248 -2.88 -3.92 5.13
N TYR A 249 -2.30 -5.09 5.38
CA TYR A 249 -2.82 -6.12 6.27
C TYR A 249 -1.77 -6.44 7.34
N ARG A 250 -2.22 -6.74 8.57
CA ARG A 250 -1.35 -7.18 9.68
C ARG A 250 -0.94 -8.65 9.56
N THR A 251 -0.42 -9.04 8.39
CA THR A 251 0.27 -10.32 8.23
C THR A 251 1.63 -10.23 8.92
N LYS A 252 2.23 -11.37 9.29
CA LYS A 252 3.57 -11.38 9.93
C LYS A 252 4.62 -10.67 9.08
N SER A 253 4.63 -11.03 7.79
CA SER A 253 5.53 -10.50 6.76
C SER A 253 5.46 -8.97 6.62
N ILE A 254 4.27 -8.38 6.63
CA ILE A 254 4.10 -6.93 6.48
C ILE A 254 4.33 -6.20 7.80
N SER A 255 3.91 -6.81 8.91
CA SER A 255 4.10 -6.27 10.25
C SER A 255 5.57 -6.11 10.60
N ASP A 256 6.33 -7.19 10.46
CA ASP A 256 7.72 -7.26 10.94
C ASP A 256 8.69 -6.56 9.97
N ASP A 257 8.49 -6.75 8.66
CA ASP A 257 9.45 -6.26 7.66
C ASP A 257 9.18 -4.83 7.18
N ILE A 258 7.94 -4.33 7.32
CA ILE A 258 7.53 -3.02 6.78
C ILE A 258 7.01 -2.10 7.89
N LEU A 259 5.88 -2.45 8.52
CA LEU A 259 5.15 -1.53 9.40
C LEU A 259 5.97 -1.12 10.62
N LYS A 260 6.66 -2.09 11.24
CA LYS A 260 7.57 -1.85 12.36
C LYS A 260 8.59 -0.77 12.04
N TRP A 261 9.30 -0.89 10.91
CA TRP A 261 10.36 0.03 10.52
C TRP A 261 9.82 1.38 10.06
N TRP A 262 8.67 1.40 9.40
CA TRP A 262 8.03 2.65 8.98
C TRP A 262 7.58 3.48 10.18
N PHE A 263 6.99 2.82 11.18
CA PHE A 263 6.62 3.43 12.46
C PHE A 263 7.84 3.93 13.24
N MET A 264 8.88 3.10 13.36
CA MET A 264 10.11 3.50 14.07
C MET A 264 10.77 4.71 13.41
N CYS A 265 10.83 4.75 12.08
CA CYS A 265 11.32 5.92 11.36
C CYS A 265 10.46 7.15 11.63
N ALA A 266 9.12 7.02 11.64
CA ALA A 266 8.20 8.11 11.92
C ALA A 266 8.33 8.72 13.33
N LEU A 267 9.03 8.04 14.24
CA LEU A 267 9.34 8.55 15.59
C LEU A 267 10.70 9.24 15.70
N VAL A 268 11.49 9.31 14.61
CA VAL A 268 12.82 9.92 14.62
C VAL A 268 12.91 10.97 13.51
N GLU A 269 13.02 12.25 13.89
CA GLU A 269 13.03 13.37 12.94
C GLU A 269 14.14 13.23 11.89
N ASP A 270 15.34 12.85 12.32
CA ASP A 270 16.48 12.63 11.43
C ASP A 270 16.27 11.47 10.43
N CYS A 271 15.40 10.50 10.75
CA CYS A 271 15.03 9.43 9.83
C CYS A 271 13.97 9.93 8.85
N PHE A 272 12.89 10.51 9.35
CA PHE A 272 11.66 10.74 8.59
C PHE A 272 11.55 12.11 7.94
N ALA A 273 12.10 13.14 8.59
CA ALA A 273 12.03 14.53 8.19
C ALA A 273 13.37 15.28 8.37
N PRO A 274 14.51 14.74 7.89
CA PRO A 274 15.83 15.35 8.04
C PRO A 274 16.00 16.71 7.35
N THR A 275 15.01 17.14 6.57
CA THR A 275 14.94 18.44 5.93
C THR A 275 13.49 18.86 5.75
N LYS A 276 13.25 20.17 5.70
CA LYS A 276 11.94 20.74 5.34
C LYS A 276 11.77 20.93 3.82
N SER A 277 12.79 20.60 3.03
CA SER A 277 12.80 20.85 1.59
C SER A 277 12.03 19.77 0.83
N TYR A 278 10.75 20.03 0.54
CA TYR A 278 9.92 19.15 -0.30
C TYR A 278 9.95 19.53 -1.79
N LEU A 279 10.37 20.75 -2.11
CA LEU A 279 10.53 21.23 -3.48
C LEU A 279 11.90 20.82 -4.03
N CYS A 280 11.90 20.04 -5.11
CA CYS A 280 13.10 19.54 -5.75
C CYS A 280 13.80 20.65 -6.54
N LYS A 281 15.07 20.89 -6.21
CA LYS A 281 15.90 21.95 -6.80
C LYS A 281 16.34 21.62 -8.23
N HIS A 282 16.45 20.33 -8.52
CA HIS A 282 16.81 19.82 -9.84
C HIS A 282 15.63 19.01 -10.39
N GLY A 283 15.20 19.33 -11.61
CA GLY A 283 14.15 18.55 -12.27
C GLY A 283 14.61 17.13 -12.57
N PHE A 284 13.66 16.18 -12.57
CA PHE A 284 13.94 14.76 -12.80
C PHE A 284 14.41 14.44 -14.23
N GLN A 285 14.22 15.36 -15.16
CA GLN A 285 14.47 15.17 -16.60
C GLN A 285 15.94 14.97 -16.96
N ASN A 286 16.88 15.50 -16.16
CA ASN A 286 18.30 15.51 -16.53
C ASN A 286 19.11 14.38 -15.87
N SER A 287 18.61 13.74 -14.81
CA SER A 287 19.23 12.58 -14.16
C SER A 287 18.30 12.03 -13.06
N PRO A 288 17.35 11.13 -13.38
CA PRO A 288 16.47 10.50 -12.37
C PRO A 288 17.21 9.57 -11.41
N THR A 289 18.54 9.46 -11.58
CA THR A 289 19.45 8.69 -10.73
C THR A 289 20.24 9.58 -9.76
N LYS A 290 20.07 10.91 -9.79
CA LYS A 290 20.71 11.84 -8.86
C LYS A 290 19.73 12.34 -7.80
N TYR A 291 20.25 12.58 -6.61
CA TYR A 291 19.51 13.24 -5.55
C TYR A 291 19.14 14.67 -5.99
N ALA A 292 17.84 14.98 -5.97
CA ALA A 292 17.25 16.21 -6.49
C ALA A 292 17.19 17.35 -5.46
N GLY A 293 17.81 17.16 -4.28
CA GLY A 293 17.87 18.18 -3.24
C GLY A 293 16.56 18.39 -2.48
N CYS A 294 15.68 17.38 -2.46
CA CYS A 294 14.37 17.40 -1.79
C CYS A 294 14.08 16.06 -1.10
N HIS A 295 13.05 16.06 -0.25
CA HIS A 295 12.63 14.88 0.48
C HIS A 295 11.10 14.67 0.42
N ARG A 296 10.66 13.41 0.25
CA ARG A 296 9.24 13.02 0.21
C ARG A 296 8.77 12.29 1.47
N PHE A 297 9.49 12.37 2.59
CA PHE A 297 9.04 11.96 3.93
C PHE A 297 8.47 10.53 4.00
N ASP A 298 7.18 10.39 4.35
CA ASP A 298 6.45 9.12 4.47
C ASP A 298 6.54 8.27 3.21
N GLN A 299 6.40 8.92 2.05
CA GLN A 299 6.50 8.29 0.75
C GLN A 299 7.91 7.73 0.47
N SER A 300 8.96 8.46 0.85
CA SER A 300 10.34 7.96 0.74
C SER A 300 10.55 6.73 1.61
N ALA A 301 10.15 6.80 2.89
CA ALA A 301 10.35 5.72 3.84
C ALA A 301 9.64 4.42 3.39
N ILE A 302 8.36 4.49 3.01
CA ILE A 302 7.62 3.28 2.61
C ILE A 302 8.17 2.66 1.32
N ASN A 303 8.62 3.48 0.35
CA ASN A 303 9.18 2.96 -0.89
C ASN A 303 10.54 2.28 -0.69
N ILE A 304 11.38 2.76 0.23
CA ILE A 304 12.65 2.08 0.58
C ILE A 304 12.35 0.72 1.21
N LEU A 305 11.43 0.67 2.17
CA LEU A 305 11.06 -0.57 2.86
C LEU A 305 10.53 -1.62 1.88
N LEU A 306 9.62 -1.21 0.98
CA LEU A 306 9.05 -2.11 -0.03
C LEU A 306 10.08 -2.51 -1.09
N ALA A 307 10.93 -1.59 -1.54
CA ALA A 307 12.01 -1.93 -2.47
C ALA A 307 12.96 -2.96 -1.86
N ASN A 308 13.38 -2.78 -0.60
CA ASN A 308 14.23 -3.75 0.09
C ASN A 308 13.55 -5.13 0.19
N LYS A 309 12.29 -5.18 0.62
CA LYS A 309 11.54 -6.44 0.79
C LYS A 309 11.31 -7.18 -0.52
N PHE A 310 10.93 -6.46 -1.57
CA PHE A 310 10.55 -7.05 -2.86
C PHE A 310 11.65 -6.99 -3.90
N ASN A 311 12.91 -6.98 -3.45
CA ASN A 311 14.09 -7.04 -4.31
C ASN A 311 14.04 -5.99 -5.44
N TYR A 312 13.64 -4.76 -5.09
CA TYR A 312 13.60 -3.57 -5.94
C TYR A 312 12.66 -3.71 -7.15
N ASN A 313 11.80 -4.72 -7.15
CA ASN A 313 10.80 -4.94 -8.20
C ASN A 313 9.46 -4.34 -7.79
N TYR A 314 9.26 -3.07 -8.11
CA TYR A 314 8.03 -2.34 -7.80
C TYR A 314 6.77 -2.97 -8.39
N THR A 315 6.87 -3.72 -9.50
CA THR A 315 5.72 -4.36 -10.14
C THR A 315 5.05 -5.40 -9.24
N ILE A 316 5.73 -5.86 -8.17
CA ILE A 316 5.20 -6.79 -7.19
C ILE A 316 4.24 -6.07 -6.23
N TYR A 317 4.63 -4.94 -5.66
CA TYR A 317 3.89 -4.25 -4.60
C TYR A 317 3.14 -2.99 -5.06
N ALA A 318 3.24 -2.64 -6.34
CA ALA A 318 2.59 -1.45 -6.86
C ALA A 318 1.92 -1.67 -8.22
N LYS A 319 0.72 -1.09 -8.38
CA LYS A 319 -0.05 -1.16 -9.63
C LYS A 319 -1.10 -0.05 -9.70
N HIS A 320 -1.17 0.65 -10.82
CA HIS A 320 -2.26 1.56 -11.12
C HIS A 320 -3.51 0.78 -11.57
N PHE A 321 -4.69 1.23 -11.12
CA PHE A 321 -5.98 0.63 -11.46
C PHE A 321 -6.85 1.68 -12.15
N ASP A 322 -6.96 1.57 -13.48
CA ASP A 322 -7.73 2.51 -14.28
C ASP A 322 -9.19 2.61 -13.77
N ASN A 323 -9.68 3.83 -13.60
CA ASN A 323 -11.04 4.14 -13.14
C ASN A 323 -11.41 3.57 -11.76
N PHE A 324 -10.42 3.24 -10.90
CA PHE A 324 -10.71 2.91 -9.50
C PHE A 324 -10.73 4.16 -8.62
N GLU A 325 -9.73 5.02 -8.76
CA GLU A 325 -9.59 6.26 -8.02
C GLU A 325 -9.00 7.41 -8.85
N GLU A 326 -9.17 8.64 -8.37
CA GLU A 326 -8.47 9.81 -8.88
C GLU A 326 -8.03 10.77 -7.77
N ILE A 327 -7.07 11.65 -8.07
CA ILE A 327 -6.54 12.63 -7.12
C ILE A 327 -7.09 14.03 -7.42
N ARG A 328 -7.91 14.56 -6.50
CA ARG A 328 -8.58 15.86 -6.58
C ARG A 328 -8.24 16.73 -5.36
N ARG A 329 -7.19 17.55 -5.49
CA ARG A 329 -6.70 18.42 -4.39
C ARG A 329 -7.54 19.67 -4.16
N ASN A 330 -8.12 20.23 -5.23
CA ASN A 330 -8.84 21.52 -5.18
C ASN A 330 -10.33 21.43 -5.57
N ASN A 331 -10.80 20.25 -5.98
CA ASN A 331 -12.18 20.08 -6.41
C ASN A 331 -13.09 19.79 -5.21
N ILE A 332 -13.93 20.78 -4.87
CA ILE A 332 -14.95 20.74 -3.83
C ILE A 332 -16.37 20.57 -4.40
N LYS A 333 -16.50 20.37 -5.71
CA LYS A 333 -17.77 20.10 -6.40
C LYS A 333 -17.93 18.61 -6.66
N GLY A 334 -19.18 18.15 -6.71
CA GLY A 334 -19.51 16.73 -6.82
C GLY A 334 -19.41 16.02 -5.46
N TYR A 335 -20.29 15.03 -5.26
CA TYR A 335 -20.45 14.22 -4.05
C TYR A 335 -20.84 15.01 -2.79
N SER A 336 -21.73 14.46 -1.97
CA SER A 336 -22.08 15.04 -0.66
C SER A 336 -22.16 13.91 0.34
N PRO A 337 -21.47 14.00 1.49
CA PRO A 337 -21.47 12.90 2.43
C PRO A 337 -22.84 12.78 3.09
N ARG A 338 -23.26 11.56 3.37
CA ARG A 338 -24.43 11.23 4.18
C ARG A 338 -24.14 11.58 5.63
N ARG A 339 -25.12 12.22 6.28
CA ARG A 339 -25.12 12.57 7.71
C ARG A 339 -26.16 11.70 8.45
N CYS A 340 -25.85 11.27 9.67
CA CYS A 340 -26.73 10.45 10.51
C CYS A 340 -26.97 11.08 11.88
#